data_AF-A1WM00-F1
#
_entry.id   AF-A1WM00-F1
#
_cell.length_a   1.000
_cell.length_b   1.000
_cell.length_c   1.000
_cell.angle_alpha   90.00
_cell.angle_beta   90.00
_cell.angle_gamma   90.00
#
_symmetry.space_group_name_H-M   'P 1'
#
loop_
_entity.id
_entity.type
_entity.pdbx_description
1 polymer ?
#
loop_
_entity_poly.entity_id
_entity_poly.type
_entity_poly.pdbx_seq_one_letter_code
_entity_poly.pdbx_strand_id
1 'polypeptide(L)'
;MSSRLLCATYWRASWIRFREPVAAFAQCQPLLLDSHDGVQVRGLHWTPRSNPRPRVAVIAAHPRVDFSQHYAFPALLRAGYACVGANLRSINNDLNCVHEQLLIDLAAYVCWLRDACGVQQVVWLGNSGGATLGCFYQQQAKARPSDRLRHTPAGRPVPLADVVMPPFDAMMITAAHTGQGLVLNETIDPSVVDEHNPMLTDPSLDMYDPANGFRPAPQWTQYDAGFLRRYRQKQLERVARIDALAHALIAERSRGESLCDWPGFEQAPLPLQRAAIAQATFTPVIATYRTMANPHYVDIGIDPSGRGYGSLLSDRPDIMNFQLLGFGRLQTPDAWLSTWSGLSSNASMAKTAPAVTEPVVVVHAGRDLDVYPRTHTQTIIDALASSDKSLLEFPRRLHYFEPEGDEPPNAGALEQMNQLLPWLQERCPP
;
A
#
# COMPACT_ATOMS: atom_id res chain seq x y z
N MET A 1 4.21 20.07 33.21
CA MET A 1 3.91 19.84 31.78
C MET A 1 3.88 18.34 31.58
N SER A 2 2.74 17.78 31.19
CA SER A 2 2.58 16.32 31.02
C SER A 2 3.54 15.82 29.94
N SER A 3 4.41 14.88 30.27
CA SER A 3 5.44 14.29 29.39
C SER A 3 4.87 13.36 28.31
N ARG A 4 3.55 13.29 28.15
CA ARG A 4 2.92 12.47 27.13
C ARG A 4 2.79 13.26 25.83
N LEU A 5 3.89 13.31 25.07
CA LEU A 5 3.96 13.78 23.68
C LEU A 5 3.30 12.77 22.70
N LEU A 6 2.30 12.01 23.15
CA LEU A 6 1.60 11.04 22.31
C LEU A 6 0.56 11.80 21.49
N CYS A 7 0.73 11.79 20.16
CA CYS A 7 -0.23 12.41 19.25
C CYS A 7 -1.61 11.76 19.43
N ALA A 8 -2.68 12.56 19.51
CA ALA A 8 -4.04 12.07 19.70
C ALA A 8 -4.53 11.16 18.55
N THR A 9 -3.85 11.18 17.40
CA THR A 9 -4.08 10.27 16.26
C THR A 9 -3.72 8.83 16.56
N TYR A 10 -2.84 8.57 17.54
CA TYR A 10 -2.34 7.23 17.87
C TYR A 10 -3.46 6.23 18.23
N TRP A 11 -4.61 6.72 18.70
CA TRP A 11 -5.72 5.89 19.19
C TRP A 11 -7.00 5.98 18.35
N ARG A 12 -6.98 6.67 17.19
CA ARG A 12 -8.20 6.80 16.37
C ARG A 12 -8.47 5.53 15.58
N ALA A 13 -9.75 5.15 15.49
CA ALA A 13 -10.20 4.05 14.64
C ALA A 13 -9.96 4.37 13.16
N SER A 14 -9.73 3.34 12.34
CA SER A 14 -9.58 3.47 10.90
C SER A 14 -10.78 4.19 10.26
N TRP A 15 -10.50 5.09 9.31
CA TRP A 15 -11.51 5.73 8.48
C TRP A 15 -12.02 4.80 7.34
N ILE A 16 -11.37 3.65 7.13
CA ILE A 16 -11.83 2.57 6.27
C ILE A 16 -12.86 1.73 7.01
N ARG A 17 -14.10 2.22 7.05
CA ARG A 17 -15.27 1.53 7.60
C ARG A 17 -16.54 2.11 7.01
N PHE A 18 -17.65 1.38 7.10
CA PHE A 18 -18.96 1.96 6.84
C PHE A 18 -19.22 3.09 7.83
N ARG A 19 -19.82 4.17 7.31
CA ARG A 19 -20.15 5.38 8.10
C ARG A 19 -21.65 5.59 8.20
N GLU A 20 -22.40 4.54 7.86
CA GLU A 20 -23.84 4.45 7.93
C GLU A 20 -24.24 2.97 8.05
N PRO A 21 -25.40 2.67 8.64
CA PRO A 21 -25.91 1.30 8.71
C PRO A 21 -26.37 0.82 7.33
N VAL A 22 -25.98 -0.41 6.95
CA VAL A 22 -26.31 -0.98 5.63
C VAL A 22 -27.34 -2.12 5.69
N ALA A 23 -27.66 -2.63 6.89
CA ALA A 23 -28.47 -3.85 7.06
C ALA A 23 -29.86 -3.79 6.40
N ALA A 24 -30.42 -2.58 6.27
CA ALA A 24 -31.72 -2.34 5.65
C ALA A 24 -31.72 -2.62 4.13
N PHE A 25 -30.59 -2.45 3.44
CA PHE A 25 -30.51 -2.57 1.98
C PHE A 25 -29.42 -3.53 1.48
N ALA A 26 -28.57 -4.06 2.36
CA ALA A 26 -27.53 -5.02 2.01
C ALA A 26 -27.58 -6.27 2.91
N GLN A 27 -26.99 -7.34 2.40
CA GLN A 27 -26.69 -8.58 3.12
C GLN A 27 -25.18 -8.81 3.10
N CYS A 28 -24.68 -9.53 4.09
CA CYS A 28 -23.26 -9.84 4.24
C CYS A 28 -23.09 -11.35 4.34
N GLN A 29 -22.13 -11.88 3.60
CA GLN A 29 -21.65 -13.24 3.72
C GLN A 29 -20.14 -13.22 4.02
N PRO A 30 -19.67 -13.83 5.11
CA PRO A 30 -18.25 -14.07 5.32
C PRO A 30 -17.69 -14.96 4.21
N LEU A 31 -16.53 -14.60 3.69
CA LEU A 31 -15.80 -15.37 2.70
C LEU A 31 -14.61 -16.06 3.34
N LEU A 32 -14.41 -17.31 2.90
CA LEU A 32 -13.24 -18.13 3.18
C LEU A 32 -12.85 -18.81 1.88
N LEU A 33 -11.71 -18.43 1.31
CA LEU A 33 -11.23 -18.93 0.04
C LEU A 33 -9.83 -19.49 0.20
N ASP A 34 -9.52 -20.57 -0.51
CA ASP A 34 -8.17 -21.08 -0.61
C ASP A 34 -7.53 -20.51 -1.88
N SER A 35 -6.38 -19.86 -1.71
CA SER A 35 -5.56 -19.37 -2.82
C SER A 35 -4.79 -20.52 -3.47
N HIS A 36 -4.22 -20.27 -4.66
CA HIS A 36 -3.55 -21.30 -5.45
C HIS A 36 -2.42 -22.03 -4.69
N ASP A 37 -1.70 -21.33 -3.80
CA ASP A 37 -0.63 -21.90 -2.97
C ASP A 37 -1.14 -22.47 -1.63
N GLY A 38 -2.45 -22.65 -1.47
CA GLY A 38 -3.09 -23.28 -0.32
C GLY A 38 -3.26 -22.35 0.90
N VAL A 39 -2.90 -21.06 0.78
CA VAL A 39 -3.16 -20.09 1.85
C VAL A 39 -4.64 -19.73 1.87
N GLN A 40 -5.25 -19.85 3.05
CA GLN A 40 -6.64 -19.48 3.24
C GLN A 40 -6.80 -17.99 3.55
N VAL A 41 -7.54 -17.29 2.69
CA VAL A 41 -7.83 -15.85 2.77
C VAL A 41 -9.29 -15.60 3.15
N ARG A 42 -9.55 -14.45 3.78
CA ARG A 42 -10.84 -14.11 4.39
C ARG A 42 -11.37 -12.78 3.89
N GLY A 43 -12.68 -12.59 3.91
CA GLY A 43 -13.23 -11.31 3.50
C GLY A 43 -14.72 -11.24 3.79
N LEU A 44 -15.34 -10.14 3.35
CA LEU A 44 -16.79 -9.99 3.40
C LEU A 44 -17.30 -9.75 1.98
N HIS A 45 -18.28 -10.56 1.58
CA HIS A 45 -19.09 -10.34 0.38
C HIS A 45 -20.38 -9.66 0.76
N TRP A 46 -20.59 -8.47 0.23
CA TRP A 46 -21.79 -7.68 0.42
C TRP A 46 -22.62 -7.70 -0.86
N THR A 47 -23.89 -8.06 -0.73
CA THR A 47 -24.84 -8.05 -1.84
C THR A 47 -26.02 -7.13 -1.53
N PRO A 48 -26.50 -6.35 -2.50
CA PRO A 48 -27.66 -5.50 -2.29
C PRO A 48 -28.93 -6.34 -2.30
N ARG A 49 -29.88 -6.01 -1.43
CA ARG A 49 -31.18 -6.70 -1.34
C ARG A 49 -32.04 -6.47 -2.59
N SER A 50 -31.86 -5.33 -3.26
CA SER A 50 -32.54 -4.98 -4.51
C SER A 50 -32.01 -5.76 -5.73
N ASN A 51 -30.78 -6.26 -5.67
CA ASN A 51 -30.15 -7.05 -6.72
C ASN A 51 -29.31 -8.17 -6.09
N PRO A 52 -29.92 -9.30 -5.66
CA PRO A 52 -29.22 -10.34 -4.92
C PRO A 52 -28.25 -11.18 -5.77
N ARG A 53 -28.22 -10.99 -7.10
CA ARG A 53 -27.27 -11.62 -8.02
C ARG A 53 -26.69 -10.60 -9.02
N PRO A 54 -25.88 -9.63 -8.56
CA PRO A 54 -25.31 -8.60 -9.43
C PRO A 54 -24.44 -9.20 -10.53
N ARG A 55 -24.49 -8.60 -11.73
CA ARG A 55 -23.59 -8.99 -12.83
C ARG A 55 -22.22 -8.32 -12.70
N VAL A 56 -22.13 -7.27 -11.89
CA VAL A 56 -20.91 -6.52 -11.62
C VAL A 56 -20.60 -6.54 -10.13
N ALA A 57 -19.34 -6.82 -9.80
CA ALA A 57 -18.83 -6.71 -8.44
C ALA A 57 -17.66 -5.72 -8.35
N VAL A 58 -17.66 -4.91 -7.30
CA VAL A 58 -16.52 -4.07 -6.93
C VAL A 58 -15.72 -4.77 -5.85
N ILE A 59 -14.42 -4.99 -6.08
CA ILE A 59 -13.51 -5.58 -5.10
C ILE A 59 -12.54 -4.52 -4.60
N ALA A 60 -12.33 -4.47 -3.28
CA ALA A 60 -11.35 -3.61 -2.63
C ALA A 60 -10.48 -4.43 -1.68
N ALA A 61 -9.17 -4.24 -1.76
CA ALA A 61 -8.22 -4.82 -0.83
C ALA A 61 -7.05 -3.87 -0.60
N HIS A 62 -6.31 -4.12 0.47
CA HIS A 62 -5.08 -3.40 0.78
C HIS A 62 -4.00 -4.40 1.21
N PRO A 63 -2.71 -4.15 0.94
CA PRO A 63 -1.64 -5.03 1.37
C PRO A 63 -1.55 -5.36 2.87
N ARG A 64 -2.30 -4.69 3.75
CA ARG A 64 -2.16 -4.82 5.22
C ARG A 64 -3.34 -4.27 6.03
N VAL A 65 -4.24 -3.51 5.43
CA VAL A 65 -5.36 -2.86 6.13
C VAL A 65 -6.63 -3.64 5.84
N ASP A 66 -7.53 -3.72 6.82
CA ASP A 66 -8.84 -4.33 6.65
C ASP A 66 -9.73 -3.45 5.75
N PHE A 67 -10.13 -4.00 4.60
CA PHE A 67 -11.01 -3.34 3.62
C PHE A 67 -12.41 -3.98 3.56
N SER A 68 -12.71 -4.89 4.49
CA SER A 68 -13.98 -5.64 4.57
C SER A 68 -15.23 -4.75 4.56
N GLN A 69 -15.13 -3.52 5.06
CA GLN A 69 -16.21 -2.54 5.15
C GLN A 69 -15.81 -1.19 4.54
N HIS A 70 -15.26 -1.17 3.33
CA HIS A 70 -14.83 0.08 2.69
C HIS A 70 -15.94 1.15 2.64
N TYR A 71 -15.62 2.41 2.96
CA TYR A 71 -16.59 3.51 3.12
C TYR A 71 -17.39 3.85 1.84
N ALA A 72 -16.89 3.43 0.67
CA ALA A 72 -17.54 3.59 -0.63
C ALA A 72 -18.65 2.55 -0.92
N PHE A 73 -18.59 1.36 -0.30
CA PHE A 73 -19.51 0.26 -0.62
C PHE A 73 -20.99 0.58 -0.37
N PRO A 74 -21.40 1.32 0.67
CA PRO A 74 -22.81 1.62 0.87
C PRO A 74 -23.50 2.27 -0.35
N ALA A 75 -22.81 3.18 -1.05
CA ALA A 75 -23.34 3.80 -2.26
C ALA A 75 -23.40 2.82 -3.45
N LEU A 76 -22.37 2.00 -3.62
CA LEU A 76 -22.32 0.94 -4.64
C LEU A 76 -23.42 -0.11 -4.43
N LEU A 77 -23.64 -0.53 -3.18
CA LEU A 77 -24.70 -1.47 -2.81
C LEU A 77 -26.08 -0.87 -3.13
N ARG A 78 -26.35 0.39 -2.76
CA ARG A 78 -27.62 1.04 -3.16
C ARG A 78 -27.80 1.10 -4.67
N ALA A 79 -26.71 1.27 -5.42
CA ALA A 79 -26.71 1.30 -6.88
C ALA A 79 -26.82 -0.10 -7.54
N GLY A 80 -26.85 -1.18 -6.75
CA GLY A 80 -27.09 -2.54 -7.25
C GLY A 80 -25.84 -3.38 -7.50
N TYR A 81 -24.65 -2.92 -7.12
CA TYR A 81 -23.39 -3.65 -7.25
C TYR A 81 -23.14 -4.59 -6.08
N ALA A 82 -22.54 -5.76 -6.34
CA ALA A 82 -21.90 -6.54 -5.29
C ALA A 82 -20.60 -5.85 -4.84
N CYS A 83 -20.23 -5.97 -3.57
CA CYS A 83 -18.97 -5.45 -3.05
C CYS A 83 -18.21 -6.53 -2.29
N VAL A 84 -16.94 -6.75 -2.60
CA VAL A 84 -16.05 -7.65 -1.86
C VAL A 84 -14.97 -6.83 -1.19
N GLY A 85 -14.97 -6.82 0.14
CA GLY A 85 -13.83 -6.35 0.91
C GLY A 85 -12.92 -7.53 1.23
N ALA A 86 -11.81 -7.64 0.49
CA ALA A 86 -10.89 -8.76 0.54
C ALA A 86 -9.75 -8.47 1.53
N ASN A 87 -9.56 -9.38 2.50
CA ASN A 87 -8.42 -9.36 3.40
C ASN A 87 -7.39 -10.40 2.97
N LEU A 88 -6.21 -9.91 2.62
CA LEU A 88 -5.10 -10.73 2.12
C LEU A 88 -4.35 -11.37 3.30
N ARG A 89 -3.42 -12.29 3.02
CA ARG A 89 -2.66 -13.03 4.03
C ARG A 89 -1.87 -12.15 5.01
N SER A 90 -1.63 -10.89 4.65
CA SER A 90 -0.85 -9.90 5.39
C SER A 90 -1.68 -8.86 6.16
N ILE A 91 -2.99 -9.07 6.34
CA ILE A 91 -3.81 -8.17 7.16
C ILE A 91 -3.20 -7.95 8.56
N ASN A 92 -3.01 -6.68 8.94
CA ASN A 92 -2.36 -6.23 10.17
C ASN A 92 -0.93 -6.77 10.38
N ASN A 93 -0.30 -7.35 9.36
CA ASN A 93 1.02 -7.95 9.44
C ASN A 93 1.92 -7.42 8.33
N ASP A 94 2.74 -6.43 8.68
CA ASP A 94 3.76 -5.91 7.77
C ASP A 94 4.99 -6.83 7.71
N LEU A 95 5.28 -7.59 8.79
CA LEU A 95 6.56 -8.27 9.00
C LEU A 95 6.97 -9.17 7.83
N ASN A 96 6.01 -9.87 7.23
CA ASN A 96 6.25 -10.79 6.14
C ASN A 96 5.37 -10.49 4.92
N CYS A 97 5.05 -9.21 4.70
CA CYS A 97 4.24 -8.78 3.57
C CYS A 97 5.05 -8.78 2.27
N VAL A 98 4.78 -9.74 1.38
CA VAL A 98 5.42 -9.89 0.06
C VAL A 98 4.36 -9.69 -1.03
N HIS A 99 4.42 -8.58 -1.78
CA HIS A 99 3.43 -8.20 -2.77
C HIS A 99 3.14 -9.26 -3.82
N GLU A 100 4.17 -9.96 -4.32
CA GLU A 100 3.98 -11.00 -5.32
C GLU A 100 3.06 -12.13 -4.83
N GLN A 101 3.12 -12.47 -3.54
CA GLN A 101 2.24 -13.47 -2.93
C GLN A 101 0.81 -12.95 -2.78
N LEU A 102 0.65 -11.65 -2.50
CA LEU A 102 -0.67 -11.02 -2.37
C LEU A 102 -1.46 -11.05 -3.69
N LEU A 103 -0.78 -11.13 -4.83
CA LEU A 103 -1.43 -11.28 -6.13
C LEU A 103 -2.13 -12.63 -6.26
N ILE A 104 -1.59 -13.67 -5.63
CA ILE A 104 -2.18 -15.02 -5.58
C ILE A 104 -3.47 -15.00 -4.76
N ASP A 105 -3.47 -14.27 -3.64
CA ASP A 105 -4.66 -14.05 -2.81
C ASP A 105 -5.75 -13.34 -3.59
N LEU A 106 -5.40 -12.24 -4.28
CA LEU A 106 -6.35 -11.48 -5.10
C LEU A 106 -6.96 -12.33 -6.22
N ALA A 107 -6.14 -13.16 -6.88
CA ALA A 107 -6.62 -14.05 -7.93
C ALA A 107 -7.73 -14.98 -7.41
N ALA A 108 -7.62 -15.47 -6.17
CA ALA A 108 -8.64 -16.34 -5.56
C ALA A 108 -10.00 -15.65 -5.46
N TYR A 109 -10.05 -14.37 -5.05
CA TYR A 109 -11.31 -13.60 -4.99
C TYR A 109 -11.88 -13.34 -6.37
N VAL A 110 -11.04 -12.99 -7.36
CA VAL A 110 -11.52 -12.68 -8.71
C VAL A 110 -12.04 -13.94 -9.40
N CYS A 111 -11.36 -15.07 -9.28
CA CYS A 111 -11.85 -16.37 -9.76
C CYS A 111 -13.16 -16.75 -9.08
N TRP A 112 -13.24 -16.63 -7.74
CA TRP A 112 -14.47 -16.93 -7.02
C TRP A 112 -15.65 -16.05 -7.47
N LEU A 113 -15.44 -14.76 -7.68
CA LEU A 113 -16.47 -13.85 -8.20
C LEU A 113 -16.99 -14.32 -9.57
N ARG A 114 -16.09 -14.67 -10.49
CA ARG A 114 -16.46 -15.12 -11.84
C ARG A 114 -17.13 -16.49 -11.83
N ASP A 115 -16.53 -17.46 -11.15
CA ASP A 115 -16.92 -18.86 -11.26
C ASP A 115 -18.08 -19.23 -10.33
N ALA A 116 -18.04 -18.77 -9.07
CA ALA A 116 -19.02 -19.15 -8.06
C ALA A 116 -20.20 -18.16 -7.97
N CYS A 117 -19.95 -16.86 -8.18
CA CYS A 117 -21.02 -15.85 -8.16
C CYS A 117 -21.60 -15.56 -9.54
N GLY A 118 -20.95 -15.97 -10.62
CA GLY A 118 -21.39 -15.67 -11.99
C GLY A 118 -21.25 -14.19 -12.36
N VAL A 119 -20.37 -13.46 -11.67
CA VAL A 119 -20.07 -12.05 -11.97
C VAL A 119 -19.36 -11.95 -13.31
N GLN A 120 -19.84 -11.06 -14.16
CA GLN A 120 -19.35 -10.88 -15.52
C GLN A 120 -18.28 -9.79 -15.60
N GLN A 121 -18.42 -8.73 -14.81
CA GLN A 121 -17.43 -7.66 -14.72
C GLN A 121 -16.96 -7.47 -13.27
N VAL A 122 -15.65 -7.43 -13.07
CA VAL A 122 -15.01 -7.17 -11.78
C VAL A 122 -14.30 -5.83 -11.84
N VAL A 123 -14.68 -4.92 -10.95
CA VAL A 123 -14.13 -3.56 -10.88
C VAL A 123 -13.23 -3.44 -9.66
N TRP A 124 -12.00 -2.98 -9.85
CA TRP A 124 -11.08 -2.72 -8.75
C TRP A 124 -11.38 -1.38 -8.08
N LEU A 125 -11.45 -1.36 -6.75
CA LEU A 125 -11.42 -0.13 -5.95
C LEU A 125 -10.14 -0.11 -5.11
N GLY A 126 -9.16 0.66 -5.57
CA GLY A 126 -7.87 0.82 -4.90
C GLY A 126 -7.79 2.14 -4.16
N ASN A 127 -7.80 2.10 -2.82
CA ASN A 127 -7.48 3.26 -1.98
C ASN A 127 -6.04 3.17 -1.49
N SER A 128 -5.26 4.27 -1.55
CA SER A 128 -3.91 4.32 -0.97
C SER A 128 -3.01 3.22 -1.56
N GLY A 129 -2.37 2.39 -0.72
CA GLY A 129 -1.57 1.24 -1.17
C GLY A 129 -2.33 0.19 -1.96
N GLY A 130 -3.66 0.10 -1.79
CA GLY A 130 -4.53 -0.74 -2.60
C GLY A 130 -4.51 -0.37 -4.09
N ALA A 131 -4.27 0.89 -4.44
CA ALA A 131 -4.16 1.30 -5.84
C ALA A 131 -2.95 0.67 -6.53
N THR A 132 -1.77 0.73 -5.90
CA THR A 132 -0.55 0.10 -6.42
C THR A 132 -0.66 -1.41 -6.48
N LEU A 133 -1.28 -2.03 -5.46
CA LEU A 133 -1.53 -3.46 -5.46
C LEU A 133 -2.41 -3.87 -6.65
N GLY A 134 -3.51 -3.16 -6.89
CA GLY A 134 -4.40 -3.45 -8.01
C GLY A 134 -3.73 -3.28 -9.37
N CYS A 135 -2.92 -2.23 -9.56
CA CYS A 135 -2.18 -2.05 -10.81
C CYS A 135 -1.12 -3.16 -10.99
N PHE A 136 -0.48 -3.61 -9.91
CA PHE A 136 0.46 -4.72 -9.97
C PHE A 136 -0.24 -6.05 -10.32
N TYR A 137 -1.40 -6.32 -9.71
CA TYR A 137 -2.25 -7.44 -10.10
C TYR A 137 -2.62 -7.37 -11.58
N GLN A 138 -3.13 -6.21 -12.03
CA GLN A 138 -3.58 -6.02 -13.41
C GLN A 138 -2.46 -6.27 -14.41
N GLN A 139 -1.24 -5.79 -14.12
CA GLN A 139 -0.06 -6.06 -14.96
C GLN A 139 0.21 -7.56 -15.11
N GLN A 140 0.22 -8.32 -14.00
CA GLN A 140 0.49 -9.75 -14.04
C GLN A 140 -0.68 -10.55 -14.64
N ALA A 141 -1.92 -10.17 -14.35
CA ALA A 141 -3.13 -10.80 -14.89
C ALA A 141 -3.20 -10.70 -16.43
N LYS A 142 -2.81 -9.54 -16.98
CA LYS A 142 -2.80 -9.30 -18.44
C LYS A 142 -1.60 -9.90 -19.16
N ALA A 143 -0.50 -10.16 -18.47
CA ALA A 143 0.64 -10.83 -19.05
C ALA A 143 0.30 -12.29 -19.40
N ARG A 144 0.91 -12.81 -20.48
CA ARG A 144 0.86 -14.25 -20.77
C ARG A 144 1.45 -14.99 -19.57
N PRO A 145 0.93 -16.16 -19.19
CA PRO A 145 1.46 -16.94 -18.07
C PRO A 145 2.98 -17.11 -18.09
N SER A 146 3.58 -17.32 -19.27
CA SER A 146 5.04 -17.44 -19.45
C SER A 146 5.85 -16.20 -19.08
N ASP A 147 5.24 -15.02 -19.19
CA ASP A 147 5.89 -13.70 -19.05
C ASP A 147 5.66 -13.08 -17.66
N ARG A 148 4.88 -13.75 -16.80
CA ARG A 148 4.66 -13.33 -15.41
C ARG A 148 5.92 -13.53 -14.58
N LEU A 149 6.02 -12.75 -13.50
CA LEU A 149 7.14 -12.85 -12.56
C LEU A 149 7.22 -14.27 -11.97
N ARG A 150 8.42 -14.85 -12.01
CA ARG A 150 8.72 -16.18 -11.45
C ARG A 150 9.43 -16.12 -10.10
N HIS A 151 9.98 -14.95 -9.78
CA HIS A 151 10.70 -14.72 -8.54
C HIS A 151 10.32 -13.36 -7.94
N THR A 152 10.33 -13.28 -6.62
CA THR A 152 10.25 -12.01 -5.88
C THR A 152 11.55 -11.22 -6.05
N PRO A 153 11.59 -9.92 -5.69
CA PRO A 153 12.83 -9.14 -5.64
C PRO A 153 13.93 -9.74 -4.75
N ALA A 154 13.54 -10.57 -3.77
CA ALA A 154 14.45 -11.32 -2.92
C ALA A 154 14.98 -12.62 -3.56
N GLY A 155 14.62 -12.90 -4.82
CA GLY A 155 15.02 -14.09 -5.55
C GLY A 155 14.24 -15.36 -5.18
N ARG A 156 13.15 -15.24 -4.42
CA ARG A 156 12.34 -16.40 -4.02
C ARG A 156 11.34 -16.78 -5.10
N PRO A 157 11.19 -18.08 -5.46
CA PRO A 157 10.19 -18.49 -6.43
C PRO A 157 8.77 -18.05 -6.04
N VAL A 158 7.98 -17.65 -7.03
CA VAL A 158 6.54 -17.37 -6.87
C VAL A 158 5.77 -17.94 -8.06
N PRO A 159 4.67 -18.68 -7.85
CA PRO A 159 4.02 -19.46 -8.91
C PRO A 159 3.07 -18.64 -9.80
N LEU A 160 3.30 -17.34 -10.05
CA LEU A 160 2.34 -16.50 -10.79
C LEU A 160 2.07 -16.98 -12.23
N ALA A 161 3.03 -17.71 -12.82
CA ALA A 161 2.85 -18.36 -14.11
C ALA A 161 1.79 -19.48 -14.09
N ASP A 162 1.55 -20.11 -12.94
CA ASP A 162 0.64 -21.25 -12.79
C ASP A 162 -0.72 -20.82 -12.21
N VAL A 163 -0.83 -19.58 -11.73
CA VAL A 163 -2.07 -19.02 -11.16
C VAL A 163 -3.01 -18.55 -12.27
N VAL A 164 -4.28 -18.94 -12.19
CA VAL A 164 -5.34 -18.32 -13.00
C VAL A 164 -5.61 -16.92 -12.44
N MET A 165 -5.31 -15.88 -13.22
CA MET A 165 -5.42 -14.48 -12.79
C MET A 165 -6.31 -13.71 -13.77
N PRO A 166 -7.64 -13.73 -13.61
CA PRO A 166 -8.52 -12.94 -14.48
C PRO A 166 -8.28 -11.44 -14.24
N PRO A 167 -8.21 -10.60 -15.28
CA PRO A 167 -8.03 -9.16 -15.12
C PRO A 167 -9.30 -8.50 -14.58
N PHE A 168 -9.14 -7.28 -14.06
CA PHE A 168 -10.24 -6.37 -13.78
C PHE A 168 -10.76 -5.75 -15.09
N ASP A 169 -12.05 -5.41 -15.10
CA ASP A 169 -12.75 -4.82 -16.26
C ASP A 169 -12.77 -3.29 -16.21
N ALA A 170 -12.63 -2.70 -15.01
CA ALA A 170 -12.45 -1.26 -14.79
C ALA A 170 -11.75 -1.03 -13.44
N MET A 171 -11.19 0.17 -13.22
CA MET A 171 -10.47 0.52 -12.00
C MET A 171 -10.86 1.90 -11.46
N MET A 172 -11.16 1.98 -10.16
CA MET A 172 -11.29 3.23 -9.41
C MET A 172 -10.08 3.34 -8.48
N ILE A 173 -9.22 4.34 -8.73
CA ILE A 173 -7.99 4.61 -7.98
C ILE A 173 -8.24 5.86 -7.14
N THR A 174 -8.21 5.75 -5.81
CA THR A 174 -8.54 6.87 -4.91
C THR A 174 -7.43 7.14 -3.89
N ALA A 175 -7.08 8.41 -3.72
CA ALA A 175 -6.08 8.87 -2.75
C ALA A 175 -4.82 7.97 -2.77
N ALA A 176 -4.28 7.75 -3.97
CA ALA A 176 -3.25 6.77 -4.22
C ALA A 176 -1.85 7.37 -4.22
N HIS A 177 -0.91 6.72 -3.54
CA HIS A 177 0.52 6.98 -3.67
C HIS A 177 1.13 6.14 -4.80
N THR A 178 2.36 6.44 -5.23
CA THR A 178 3.02 5.74 -6.35
C THR A 178 3.56 4.35 -5.99
N GLY A 179 3.62 4.00 -4.70
CA GLY A 179 3.91 2.65 -4.19
C GLY A 179 4.47 2.69 -2.78
N GLN A 180 4.26 1.64 -1.97
CA GLN A 180 4.68 1.64 -0.57
C GLN A 180 6.20 1.85 -0.42
N GLY A 181 7.01 1.24 -1.29
CA GLY A 181 8.44 1.49 -1.29
C GLY A 181 8.83 2.90 -1.71
N LEU A 182 8.06 3.52 -2.62
CA LEU A 182 8.29 4.92 -3.01
C LEU A 182 7.87 5.89 -1.91
N VAL A 183 6.80 5.60 -1.16
CA VAL A 183 6.47 6.34 0.08
C VAL A 183 7.61 6.25 1.07
N LEU A 184 8.24 5.08 1.24
CA LEU A 184 9.38 4.97 2.15
C LEU A 184 10.60 5.77 1.67
N ASN A 185 10.89 5.77 0.37
CA ASN A 185 11.95 6.62 -0.19
C ASN A 185 11.76 8.10 0.16
N GLU A 186 10.52 8.55 0.34
CA GLU A 186 10.21 9.94 0.67
C GLU A 186 10.13 10.24 2.17
N THR A 187 9.88 9.23 2.99
CA THR A 187 9.56 9.39 4.43
C THR A 187 10.65 8.86 5.35
N ILE A 188 11.59 8.05 4.86
CA ILE A 188 12.73 7.56 5.65
C ILE A 188 13.66 8.71 6.00
N ASP A 189 14.05 8.80 7.28
CA ASP A 189 14.91 9.87 7.76
C ASP A 189 16.37 9.62 7.36
N PRO A 190 16.96 10.41 6.44
CA PRO A 190 18.32 10.19 5.99
C PRO A 190 19.36 10.59 7.04
N SER A 191 18.96 11.29 8.11
CA SER A 191 19.87 11.74 9.15
C SER A 191 20.30 10.62 10.08
N VAL A 192 19.69 9.44 10.02
CA VAL A 192 20.11 8.26 10.81
C VAL A 192 21.44 7.75 10.25
N VAL A 193 22.46 7.78 11.11
CA VAL A 193 23.83 7.37 10.75
C VAL A 193 24.01 5.85 10.87
N ASP A 194 23.42 5.25 11.90
CA ASP A 194 23.56 3.84 12.24
C ASP A 194 22.18 3.20 12.51
N GLU A 195 21.84 2.16 11.77
CA GLU A 195 20.56 1.45 11.93
C GLU A 195 20.47 0.70 13.28
N HIS A 196 21.59 0.39 13.93
CA HIS A 196 21.64 -0.20 15.28
C HIS A 196 21.60 0.85 16.40
N ASN A 197 21.80 2.13 16.06
CA ASN A 197 21.71 3.24 16.99
C ASN A 197 20.88 4.39 16.36
N PRO A 198 19.54 4.24 16.27
CA PRO A 198 18.68 5.16 15.53
C PRO A 198 18.61 6.59 16.11
N MET A 199 19.18 6.81 17.30
CA MET A 199 19.33 8.13 17.90
C MET A 199 20.55 8.89 17.38
N LEU A 200 21.56 8.19 16.84
CA LEU A 200 22.74 8.82 16.25
C LEU A 200 22.35 9.53 14.94
N THR A 201 22.46 10.85 14.98
CA THR A 201 21.94 11.76 13.96
C THR A 201 23.05 12.57 13.31
N ASP A 202 23.06 12.65 11.99
CA ASP A 202 23.80 13.65 11.23
C ASP A 202 23.01 14.98 11.26
N PRO A 203 23.47 15.99 12.02
CA PRO A 203 22.74 17.25 12.17
C PRO A 203 22.64 18.03 10.85
N SER A 204 23.52 17.80 9.87
CA SER A 204 23.44 18.46 8.56
C SER A 204 22.31 17.94 7.66
N LEU A 205 21.72 16.80 8.04
CA LEU A 205 20.61 16.15 7.34
C LEU A 205 19.34 16.10 8.17
N ASP A 206 19.33 16.56 9.43
CA ASP A 206 18.12 16.57 10.24
C ASP A 206 17.17 17.67 9.74
N MET A 207 16.14 17.28 8.98
CA MET A 207 15.14 18.23 8.48
C MET A 207 14.35 18.90 9.61
N TYR A 208 14.32 18.34 10.81
CA TYR A 208 13.62 18.92 11.96
C TYR A 208 14.52 19.79 12.84
N ASP A 209 15.78 20.01 12.46
CA ASP A 209 16.66 20.97 13.11
C ASP A 209 16.39 22.41 12.57
N PRO A 210 16.07 23.39 13.43
CA PRO A 210 15.92 24.79 13.03
C PRO A 210 17.14 25.36 12.28
N ALA A 211 18.35 24.84 12.50
CA ALA A 211 19.55 25.22 11.76
C ALA A 211 19.46 24.88 10.26
N ASN A 212 18.66 23.87 9.90
CA ASN A 212 18.36 23.49 8.52
C ASN A 212 17.10 24.17 7.97
N GLY A 213 16.50 25.09 8.75
CA GLY A 213 15.36 25.91 8.34
C GLY A 213 14.01 25.46 8.89
N PHE A 214 13.94 24.37 9.68
CA PHE A 214 12.70 23.86 10.25
C PHE A 214 11.94 24.92 11.05
N ARG A 215 10.63 25.00 10.82
CA ARG A 215 9.68 25.79 11.59
C ARG A 215 8.48 24.92 11.93
N PRO A 216 8.11 24.78 13.22
CA PRO A 216 6.92 24.03 13.60
C PRO A 216 5.64 24.78 13.24
N ALA A 217 4.54 24.03 13.11
CA ALA A 217 3.21 24.58 12.92
C ALA A 217 2.89 25.70 13.93
N PRO A 218 2.18 26.78 13.53
CA PRO A 218 1.52 26.96 12.23
C PRO A 218 2.41 27.56 11.13
N GLN A 219 3.70 27.75 11.38
CA GLN A 219 4.61 28.35 10.40
C GLN A 219 5.10 27.29 9.42
N TRP A 220 4.97 27.54 8.12
CA TRP A 220 5.55 26.67 7.11
C TRP A 220 7.08 26.85 7.05
N THR A 221 7.77 25.73 6.93
CA THR A 221 9.19 25.68 6.56
C THR A 221 9.34 26.02 5.09
N GLN A 222 10.51 26.57 4.72
CA GLN A 222 10.93 26.75 3.34
C GLN A 222 12.37 26.23 3.24
N TYR A 223 12.55 25.05 2.68
CA TYR A 223 13.89 24.49 2.52
C TYR A 223 14.59 25.07 1.29
N ASP A 224 15.89 25.28 1.41
CA ASP A 224 16.74 25.57 0.26
C ASP A 224 16.69 24.41 -0.75
N ALA A 225 16.66 24.74 -2.04
CA ALA A 225 16.61 23.75 -3.11
C ALA A 225 17.86 22.84 -3.13
N GLY A 226 19.03 23.37 -2.74
CA GLY A 226 20.24 22.58 -2.57
C GLY A 226 20.16 21.61 -1.40
N PHE A 227 19.58 22.02 -0.26
CA PHE A 227 19.27 21.12 0.84
C PHE A 227 18.33 20.00 0.40
N LEU A 228 17.20 20.32 -0.25
CA LEU A 228 16.23 19.32 -0.70
C LEU A 228 16.84 18.27 -1.65
N ARG A 229 17.68 18.69 -2.61
CA ARG A 229 18.37 17.75 -3.51
C ARG A 229 19.28 16.79 -2.73
N ARG A 230 20.11 17.30 -1.83
CA ARG A 230 21.00 16.47 -0.99
C ARG A 230 20.20 15.55 -0.08
N TYR A 231 19.13 16.06 0.53
CA TYR A 231 18.26 15.33 1.43
C TYR A 231 17.61 14.13 0.73
N ARG A 232 16.95 14.36 -0.41
CA ARG A 232 16.32 13.29 -1.21
C ARG A 232 17.32 12.23 -1.66
N GLN A 233 18.52 12.65 -2.09
CA GLN A 233 19.58 11.70 -2.42
C GLN A 233 19.96 10.84 -1.21
N LYS A 234 20.13 11.44 -0.02
CA LYS A 234 20.50 10.72 1.20
C LYS A 234 19.40 9.78 1.69
N GLN A 235 18.12 10.06 1.40
CA GLN A 235 17.04 9.11 1.68
C GLN A 235 17.22 7.84 0.86
N LEU A 236 17.47 7.97 -0.44
CA LEU A 236 17.73 6.84 -1.33
C LEU A 236 18.99 6.07 -0.94
N GLU A 237 20.05 6.77 -0.53
CA GLU A 237 21.27 6.13 -0.02
C GLU A 237 20.99 5.30 1.25
N ARG A 238 20.14 5.79 2.17
CA ARG A 238 19.73 5.02 3.35
C ARG A 238 18.94 3.77 2.97
N VAL A 239 17.98 3.88 2.05
CA VAL A 239 17.25 2.72 1.51
C VAL A 239 18.22 1.72 0.89
N ALA A 240 19.17 2.17 0.08
CA ALA A 240 20.18 1.30 -0.54
C ALA A 240 21.06 0.56 0.48
N ARG A 241 21.40 1.19 1.62
CA ARG A 241 22.11 0.49 2.71
C ARG A 241 21.28 -0.63 3.32
N ILE A 242 19.97 -0.40 3.51
CA ILE A 242 19.06 -1.42 4.06
C ILE A 242 18.83 -2.53 3.02
N ASP A 243 18.72 -2.21 1.73
CA ASP A 243 18.69 -3.20 0.65
C ASP A 243 19.94 -4.09 0.66
N ALA A 244 21.14 -3.49 0.81
CA ALA A 244 22.38 -4.24 0.90
C ALA A 244 22.40 -5.18 2.12
N LEU A 245 21.90 -4.73 3.27
CA LEU A 245 21.71 -5.58 4.46
C LEU A 245 20.74 -6.73 4.17
N ALA A 246 19.58 -6.45 3.55
CA ALA A 246 18.60 -7.46 3.19
C ALA A 246 19.19 -8.54 2.27
N HIS A 247 19.92 -8.13 1.22
CA HIS A 247 20.61 -9.05 0.33
C HIS A 247 21.70 -9.87 1.03
N ALA A 248 22.47 -9.27 1.95
CA ALA A 248 23.47 -9.99 2.73
C ALA A 248 22.83 -11.09 3.60
N LEU A 249 21.73 -10.76 4.28
CA LEU A 249 20.96 -11.70 5.11
C LEU A 249 20.35 -12.84 4.28
N ILE A 250 19.83 -12.53 3.09
CA ILE A 250 19.33 -13.55 2.14
C ILE A 250 20.47 -14.46 1.67
N ALA A 251 21.62 -13.89 1.33
CA ALA A 251 22.79 -14.64 0.89
C ALA A 251 23.33 -15.56 1.99
N GLU A 252 23.21 -15.19 3.28
CA GLU A 252 23.49 -16.09 4.39
C GLU A 252 22.52 -17.26 4.44
N ARG A 253 21.20 -17.01 4.37
CA ARG A 253 20.19 -18.09 4.33
C ARG A 253 20.44 -19.05 3.16
N SER A 254 20.69 -18.52 1.96
CA SER A 254 20.91 -19.32 0.76
C SER A 254 22.21 -20.11 0.74
N ARG A 255 23.24 -19.66 1.46
CA ARG A 255 24.43 -20.50 1.73
C ARG A 255 24.09 -21.71 2.58
N GLY A 256 23.25 -21.53 3.61
CA GLY A 256 22.71 -22.64 4.41
C GLY A 256 21.90 -23.63 3.56
N GLU A 257 20.98 -23.12 2.74
CA GLU A 257 20.17 -23.93 1.82
C GLU A 257 21.05 -24.76 0.88
N SER A 258 22.04 -24.12 0.25
CA SER A 258 22.98 -24.81 -0.65
C SER A 258 23.79 -25.91 0.03
N LEU A 259 24.12 -25.74 1.33
CA LEU A 259 24.79 -26.77 2.12
C LEU A 259 23.86 -27.93 2.44
N CYS A 260 22.58 -27.66 2.73
CA CYS A 260 21.57 -28.70 2.95
C CYS A 260 21.27 -29.51 1.68
N ASP A 261 21.26 -28.86 0.51
CA ASP A 261 20.99 -29.49 -0.79
C ASP A 261 22.21 -30.24 -1.36
N TRP A 262 23.39 -30.12 -0.74
CA TRP A 262 24.59 -30.82 -1.19
C TRP A 262 24.41 -32.35 -1.06
N PRO A 263 24.70 -33.16 -2.10
CA PRO A 263 24.45 -34.61 -2.07
C PRO A 263 25.10 -35.40 -0.92
N GLY A 264 26.20 -34.91 -0.34
CA GLY A 264 26.87 -35.54 0.79
C GLY A 264 26.37 -35.09 2.16
N PHE A 265 25.33 -34.24 2.23
CA PHE A 265 24.88 -33.59 3.45
C PHE A 265 24.48 -34.60 4.53
N GLU A 266 23.77 -35.66 4.16
CA GLU A 266 23.32 -36.71 5.08
C GLU A 266 24.50 -37.48 5.71
N GLN A 267 25.63 -37.58 5.02
CA GLN A 267 26.85 -38.22 5.52
C GLN A 267 27.81 -37.24 6.20
N ALA A 268 27.50 -35.94 6.20
CA ALA A 268 28.34 -34.93 6.83
C ALA A 268 28.39 -35.10 8.36
N PRO A 269 29.43 -34.63 9.04
CA PRO A 269 29.45 -34.60 10.50
C PRO A 269 28.24 -33.83 11.06
N LEU A 270 27.61 -34.36 12.11
CA LEU A 270 26.43 -33.76 12.74
C LEU A 270 26.59 -32.26 13.09
N PRO A 271 27.76 -31.76 13.56
CA PRO A 271 27.95 -30.32 13.77
C PRO A 271 27.74 -29.47 12.50
N LEU A 272 28.21 -29.94 11.33
CA LEU A 272 28.01 -29.25 10.06
C LEU A 272 26.53 -29.28 9.66
N GLN A 273 25.88 -30.43 9.80
CA GLN A 273 24.45 -30.55 9.49
C GLN A 273 23.61 -29.56 10.30
N ARG A 274 23.85 -29.51 11.62
CA ARG A 274 23.13 -28.59 12.53
C ARG A 274 23.37 -27.12 12.17
N ALA A 275 24.62 -26.75 11.84
CA ALA A 275 24.95 -25.38 11.48
C ALA A 275 24.28 -24.95 10.16
N ALA A 276 24.34 -25.80 9.14
CA ALA A 276 23.70 -25.55 7.84
C ALA A 276 22.18 -25.45 7.96
N ILE A 277 21.53 -26.37 8.69
CA ILE A 277 20.08 -26.31 8.92
C ILE A 277 19.70 -25.04 9.67
N ALA A 278 20.43 -24.69 10.73
CA ALA A 278 20.17 -23.46 11.48
C ALA A 278 20.27 -22.23 10.57
N GLN A 279 21.31 -22.16 9.73
CA GLN A 279 21.50 -21.06 8.77
C GLN A 279 20.41 -21.02 7.69
N ALA A 280 20.00 -22.18 7.16
CA ALA A 280 18.96 -22.30 6.13
C ALA A 280 17.57 -21.93 6.64
N THR A 281 17.29 -22.20 7.93
CA THR A 281 15.96 -22.00 8.54
C THR A 281 15.83 -20.69 9.32
N PHE A 282 16.95 -20.03 9.62
CA PHE A 282 16.94 -18.74 10.31
C PHE A 282 16.39 -17.65 9.40
N THR A 283 15.31 -17.00 9.84
CA THR A 283 14.73 -15.83 9.17
C THR A 283 15.01 -14.58 10.01
N PRO A 284 15.95 -13.72 9.58
CA PRO A 284 16.26 -12.49 10.31
C PRO A 284 15.14 -11.46 10.13
N VAL A 285 15.13 -10.46 11.03
CA VAL A 285 14.21 -9.32 10.99
C VAL A 285 15.03 -8.03 10.93
N ILE A 286 14.70 -7.18 9.97
CA ILE A 286 15.21 -5.82 9.81
C ILE A 286 14.29 -4.88 10.58
N ALA A 287 14.88 -4.04 11.44
CA ALA A 287 14.17 -2.98 12.14
C ALA A 287 14.54 -1.62 11.55
N THR A 288 13.55 -0.91 11.01
CA THR A 288 13.74 0.42 10.41
C THR A 288 13.09 1.48 11.29
N TYR A 289 13.90 2.41 11.78
CA TYR A 289 13.45 3.50 12.63
C TYR A 289 13.36 4.81 11.84
N ARG A 290 12.58 5.77 12.34
CA ARG A 290 12.49 7.15 11.80
C ARG A 290 12.08 7.18 10.33
N THR A 291 10.78 6.98 10.13
CA THR A 291 10.13 6.92 8.81
C THR A 291 8.99 7.93 8.71
N MET A 292 9.13 9.08 9.37
CA MET A 292 8.21 10.22 9.32
C MET A 292 8.94 11.51 8.97
N ALA A 293 9.83 11.47 7.98
CA ALA A 293 10.72 12.56 7.60
C ALA A 293 10.56 12.89 6.10
N ASN A 294 9.38 13.37 5.73
CA ASN A 294 9.10 13.88 4.38
C ASN A 294 9.04 15.41 4.40
N PRO A 295 9.91 16.12 3.65
CA PRO A 295 9.86 17.58 3.51
C PRO A 295 8.47 18.15 3.17
N HIS A 296 7.62 17.43 2.43
CA HIS A 296 6.25 17.87 2.10
C HIS A 296 5.35 18.10 3.33
N TYR A 297 5.67 17.47 4.47
CA TYR A 297 4.90 17.61 5.71
C TYR A 297 4.98 19.00 6.30
N VAL A 298 6.08 19.71 6.05
CA VAL A 298 6.41 20.97 6.72
C VAL A 298 6.74 22.10 5.76
N ASP A 299 6.91 21.80 4.48
CA ASP A 299 7.14 22.78 3.41
C ASP A 299 6.00 22.70 2.37
N ILE A 300 5.11 23.69 2.41
CA ILE A 300 3.97 23.78 1.48
C ILE A 300 4.42 24.02 0.03
N GLY A 301 5.59 24.63 -0.17
CA GLY A 301 6.08 25.07 -1.48
C GLY A 301 6.52 23.95 -2.42
N ILE A 302 6.81 22.75 -1.90
CA ILE A 302 7.31 21.61 -2.71
C ILE A 302 6.24 21.10 -3.68
N ASP A 303 5.01 20.91 -3.17
CA ASP A 303 3.85 20.54 -3.99
C ASP A 303 2.61 21.24 -3.40
N PRO A 304 2.31 22.49 -3.82
CA PRO A 304 1.24 23.30 -3.21
C PRO A 304 -0.15 22.66 -3.35
N SER A 305 -0.90 22.59 -2.26
CA SER A 305 -2.27 22.05 -2.22
C SER A 305 -3.08 22.63 -1.05
N GLY A 306 -4.35 22.23 -0.89
CA GLY A 306 -5.20 22.64 0.23
C GLY A 306 -4.89 21.94 1.56
N ARG A 307 -3.80 21.17 1.62
CA ARG A 307 -3.45 20.35 2.79
C ARG A 307 -3.08 21.18 4.02
N GLY A 308 -3.30 20.58 5.19
CA GLY A 308 -2.81 21.10 6.45
C GLY A 308 -1.32 20.79 6.67
N TYR A 309 -0.76 21.34 7.75
CA TYR A 309 0.59 21.00 8.19
C TYR A 309 0.64 19.57 8.76
N GLY A 310 1.73 18.86 8.51
CA GLY A 310 2.00 17.53 9.07
C GLY A 310 1.78 16.39 8.07
N SER A 311 1.42 15.23 8.60
CA SER A 311 1.24 13.96 7.87
C SER A 311 -0.10 13.33 8.24
N LEU A 312 -0.53 12.31 7.49
CA LEU A 312 -1.72 11.51 7.80
C LEU A 312 -1.67 10.90 9.21
N LEU A 313 -0.46 10.61 9.71
CA LEU A 313 -0.26 9.96 11.01
C LEU A 313 -0.10 10.96 12.16
N SER A 314 0.32 12.19 11.91
CA SER A 314 0.57 13.19 12.96
C SER A 314 0.67 14.62 12.44
N ASP A 315 0.16 15.55 13.25
CA ASP A 315 0.38 17.00 13.16
C ASP A 315 1.78 17.44 13.61
N ARG A 316 2.50 16.58 14.34
CA ARG A 316 3.88 16.77 14.82
C ARG A 316 4.79 15.66 14.28
N PRO A 317 5.05 15.63 12.97
CA PRO A 317 5.87 14.58 12.37
C PRO A 317 7.31 14.57 12.91
N ASP A 318 7.81 15.72 13.38
CA ASP A 318 9.09 15.88 14.09
C ASP A 318 9.18 15.04 15.37
N ILE A 319 8.07 14.92 16.11
CA ILE A 319 7.97 14.06 17.29
C ILE A 319 7.67 12.61 16.85
N MET A 320 6.71 12.42 15.94
CA MET A 320 6.26 11.10 15.51
C MET A 320 7.40 10.28 14.88
N ASN A 321 8.38 10.93 14.25
CA ASN A 321 9.54 10.28 13.67
C ASN A 321 10.32 9.42 14.67
N PHE A 322 10.31 9.75 15.96
CA PHE A 322 10.95 8.95 17.01
C PHE A 322 10.01 7.94 17.67
N GLN A 323 8.74 7.88 17.29
CA GLN A 323 7.75 6.98 17.89
C GLN A 323 7.76 5.59 17.23
N LEU A 324 6.88 4.72 17.74
CA LEU A 324 6.73 3.35 17.25
C LEU A 324 6.04 3.28 15.88
N LEU A 325 4.99 4.10 15.69
CA LEU A 325 4.24 4.14 14.44
C LEU A 325 5.09 4.78 13.34
N GLY A 326 4.97 4.21 12.14
CA GLY A 326 5.71 4.60 10.95
C GLY A 326 5.63 3.49 9.91
N PHE A 327 6.24 3.73 8.76
CA PHE A 327 6.27 2.78 7.64
C PHE A 327 7.44 1.80 7.78
N GLY A 328 7.22 0.52 7.40
CA GLY A 328 8.28 -0.49 7.27
C GLY A 328 9.03 -0.85 8.56
N ARG A 329 8.41 -0.73 9.74
CA ARG A 329 9.11 -0.79 11.05
C ARG A 329 9.85 -2.10 11.32
N LEU A 330 9.21 -3.24 11.10
CA LEU A 330 9.81 -4.58 11.27
C LEU A 330 9.50 -5.39 10.03
N GLN A 331 10.52 -5.94 9.36
CA GLN A 331 10.38 -6.66 8.09
C GLN A 331 11.32 -7.87 8.02
N THR A 332 10.91 -8.97 7.40
CA THR A 332 11.88 -9.94 6.86
C THR A 332 12.63 -9.30 5.68
N PRO A 333 13.85 -9.76 5.33
CA PRO A 333 14.55 -9.28 4.13
C PRO A 333 13.70 -9.38 2.86
N ASP A 334 12.96 -10.48 2.73
CA ASP A 334 12.07 -10.74 1.61
C ASP A 334 10.95 -9.70 1.50
N ALA A 335 10.29 -9.40 2.63
CA ALA A 335 9.23 -8.39 2.70
C ALA A 335 9.76 -6.97 2.47
N TRP A 336 10.94 -6.64 3.00
CA TRP A 336 11.59 -5.36 2.76
C TRP A 336 11.77 -5.10 1.26
N LEU A 337 12.43 -6.02 0.54
CA LEU A 337 12.71 -5.85 -0.89
C LEU A 337 11.44 -5.88 -1.76
N SER A 338 10.42 -6.63 -1.35
CA SER A 338 9.14 -6.73 -2.08
C SER A 338 8.22 -5.53 -1.85
N THR A 339 8.22 -4.93 -0.65
CA THR A 339 7.18 -3.96 -0.24
C THR A 339 7.71 -2.57 0.03
N TRP A 340 8.81 -2.46 0.78
CA TRP A 340 9.24 -1.20 1.39
C TRP A 340 10.51 -0.59 0.78
N SER A 341 11.31 -1.37 0.06
CA SER A 341 12.36 -0.81 -0.78
C SER A 341 11.75 -0.22 -2.05
N GLY A 342 11.79 1.11 -2.18
CA GLY A 342 11.43 1.78 -3.43
C GLY A 342 12.43 1.55 -4.57
N LEU A 343 13.61 0.98 -4.28
CA LEU A 343 14.61 0.61 -5.28
C LEU A 343 14.30 -0.77 -5.87
N SER A 344 13.82 -1.70 -5.04
CA SER A 344 13.66 -3.11 -5.41
C SER A 344 12.22 -3.51 -5.75
N SER A 345 11.22 -2.95 -5.05
CA SER A 345 9.81 -3.39 -5.14
C SER A 345 9.25 -3.36 -6.57
N ASN A 346 8.52 -4.42 -6.95
CA ASN A 346 7.75 -4.45 -8.21
C ASN A 346 6.43 -3.69 -8.11
N ALA A 347 5.89 -3.47 -6.90
CA ALA A 347 4.64 -2.77 -6.66
C ALA A 347 4.81 -1.24 -6.72
N SER A 348 5.06 -0.75 -7.93
CA SER A 348 5.30 0.66 -8.24
C SER A 348 4.47 1.08 -9.45
N MET A 349 3.78 2.21 -9.37
CA MET A 349 2.98 2.76 -10.47
C MET A 349 3.83 2.98 -11.73
N ALA A 350 5.08 3.41 -11.59
CA ALA A 350 5.99 3.58 -12.72
C ALA A 350 6.23 2.26 -13.49
N LYS A 351 6.22 1.12 -12.79
CA LYS A 351 6.40 -0.20 -13.38
C LYS A 351 5.08 -0.80 -13.88
N THR A 352 3.97 -0.55 -13.18
CA THR A 352 2.72 -1.33 -13.34
C THR A 352 1.59 -0.57 -14.03
N ALA A 353 1.48 0.75 -13.84
CA ALA A 353 0.41 1.56 -14.43
C ALA A 353 0.36 1.52 -15.97
N PRO A 354 1.49 1.43 -16.71
CA PRO A 354 1.45 1.32 -18.17
C PRO A 354 0.74 0.06 -18.70
N ALA A 355 0.53 -0.97 -17.87
CA ALA A 355 -0.22 -2.16 -18.26
C ALA A 355 -1.75 -1.97 -18.13
N VAL A 356 -2.21 -0.95 -17.42
CA VAL A 356 -3.65 -0.66 -17.25
C VAL A 356 -4.16 0.04 -18.51
N THR A 357 -5.01 -0.64 -19.27
CA THR A 357 -5.63 -0.10 -20.50
C THR A 357 -7.15 -0.04 -20.42
N GLU A 358 -7.71 -0.62 -19.36
CA GLU A 358 -9.14 -0.66 -19.07
C GLU A 358 -9.64 0.72 -18.59
N PRO A 359 -10.95 0.98 -18.62
CA PRO A 359 -11.50 2.21 -18.07
C PRO A 359 -11.03 2.45 -16.64
N VAL A 360 -10.49 3.65 -16.39
CA VAL A 360 -9.90 3.98 -15.09
C VAL A 360 -10.23 5.39 -14.67
N VAL A 361 -10.63 5.57 -13.41
CA VAL A 361 -10.79 6.90 -12.81
C VAL A 361 -9.81 7.05 -11.66
N VAL A 362 -9.07 8.15 -11.70
CA VAL A 362 -8.18 8.58 -10.60
C VAL A 362 -8.92 9.65 -9.80
N VAL A 363 -8.93 9.50 -8.48
CA VAL A 363 -9.59 10.41 -7.54
C VAL A 363 -8.54 11.05 -6.64
N HIS A 364 -8.46 12.36 -6.68
CA HIS A 364 -7.57 13.18 -5.86
C HIS A 364 -8.32 13.84 -4.70
N ALA A 365 -7.84 13.62 -3.48
CA ALA A 365 -8.28 14.33 -2.28
C ALA A 365 -7.38 15.56 -2.07
N GLY A 366 -7.90 16.77 -2.31
CA GLY A 366 -7.09 17.98 -2.42
C GLY A 366 -6.44 18.49 -1.12
N ARG A 367 -6.82 17.93 0.02
CA ARG A 367 -6.23 18.25 1.34
C ARG A 367 -5.43 17.09 1.93
N ASP A 368 -5.20 16.04 1.17
CA ASP A 368 -4.42 14.89 1.60
C ASP A 368 -3.01 15.29 2.06
N LEU A 369 -2.54 14.64 3.12
CA LEU A 369 -1.29 14.95 3.81
C LEU A 369 -0.12 14.08 3.35
N ASP A 370 -0.39 12.99 2.64
CA ASP A 370 0.62 12.05 2.11
C ASP A 370 0.45 11.78 0.61
N VAL A 371 -0.65 12.20 -0.01
CA VAL A 371 -0.86 12.12 -1.47
C VAL A 371 -0.95 13.51 -2.09
N TYR A 372 0.08 13.91 -2.83
CA TYR A 372 0.21 15.25 -3.39
C TYR A 372 -0.18 15.30 -4.88
N PRO A 373 -0.71 16.44 -5.35
CA PRO A 373 -1.28 16.53 -6.69
C PRO A 373 -0.25 16.29 -7.80
N ARG A 374 0.94 16.90 -7.74
CA ARG A 374 1.97 16.74 -8.78
C ARG A 374 2.81 15.50 -8.54
N THR A 375 3.27 15.29 -7.31
CA THR A 375 4.18 14.19 -6.97
C THR A 375 3.51 12.83 -7.19
N HIS A 376 2.23 12.69 -6.84
CA HIS A 376 1.52 11.41 -6.87
C HIS A 376 0.43 11.35 -7.92
N THR A 377 -0.61 12.19 -7.80
CA THR A 377 -1.81 12.06 -8.65
C THR A 377 -1.50 12.25 -10.14
N GLN A 378 -0.79 13.32 -10.49
CA GLN A 378 -0.41 13.59 -11.89
C GLN A 378 0.50 12.49 -12.44
N THR A 379 1.52 12.10 -11.66
CA THR A 379 2.41 10.98 -12.01
C THR A 379 1.64 9.69 -12.30
N ILE A 380 0.62 9.37 -11.51
CA ILE A 380 -0.20 8.17 -11.69
C ILE A 380 -1.03 8.26 -12.97
N ILE A 381 -1.79 9.34 -13.15
CA ILE A 381 -2.69 9.43 -14.32
C ILE A 381 -1.91 9.49 -15.64
N ASP A 382 -0.73 10.13 -15.64
CA ASP A 382 0.13 10.19 -16.81
C ASP A 382 0.74 8.82 -17.16
N ALA A 383 1.04 7.99 -16.16
CA ALA A 383 1.60 6.66 -16.35
C ALA A 383 0.57 5.61 -16.84
N LEU A 384 -0.73 5.84 -16.64
CA LEU A 384 -1.78 4.92 -17.09
C LEU A 384 -1.91 4.93 -18.62
N ALA A 385 -1.89 3.75 -19.25
CA ALA A 385 -2.01 3.60 -20.70
C ALA A 385 -3.46 3.58 -21.22
N SER A 386 -4.45 3.64 -20.32
CA SER A 386 -5.86 3.67 -20.70
C SER A 386 -6.20 4.89 -21.54
N SER A 387 -6.97 4.65 -22.61
CA SER A 387 -7.56 5.71 -23.44
C SER A 387 -8.86 6.26 -22.85
N ASP A 388 -9.50 5.49 -21.97
CA ASP A 388 -10.69 5.89 -21.20
C ASP A 388 -10.26 6.12 -19.74
N LYS A 389 -9.61 7.28 -19.52
CA LYS A 389 -9.16 7.69 -18.19
C LYS A 389 -9.69 9.05 -17.77
N SER A 390 -10.12 9.16 -16.52
CA SER A 390 -10.67 10.38 -15.93
C SER A 390 -9.93 10.77 -14.65
N LEU A 391 -9.82 12.07 -14.38
CA LEU A 391 -9.38 12.62 -13.10
C LEU A 391 -10.57 13.31 -12.43
N LEU A 392 -10.87 12.93 -11.18
CA LEU A 392 -11.84 13.62 -10.33
C LEU A 392 -11.12 14.23 -9.14
N GLU A 393 -11.28 15.54 -8.96
CA GLU A 393 -10.62 16.29 -7.90
C GLU A 393 -11.63 16.73 -6.84
N PHE A 394 -11.27 16.54 -5.58
CA PHE A 394 -12.08 16.93 -4.43
C PHE A 394 -11.26 17.89 -3.55
N PRO A 395 -11.22 19.20 -3.88
CA PRO A 395 -10.26 20.15 -3.31
C PRO A 395 -10.30 20.28 -1.78
N ARG A 396 -11.42 19.91 -1.16
CA ARG A 396 -11.67 20.07 0.28
C ARG A 396 -11.59 18.76 1.07
N ARG A 397 -11.30 17.62 0.44
CA ARG A 397 -11.36 16.31 1.09
C ARG A 397 -9.98 15.83 1.52
N LEU A 398 -9.97 15.12 2.65
CA LEU A 398 -8.83 14.42 3.21
C LEU A 398 -8.72 12.98 2.65
N HIS A 399 -7.64 12.28 3.01
CA HIS A 399 -7.20 11.02 2.41
C HIS A 399 -8.28 9.93 2.33
N TYR A 400 -9.14 9.81 3.35
CA TYR A 400 -10.20 8.81 3.38
C TYR A 400 -11.58 9.44 3.19
N PHE A 401 -11.67 10.68 2.71
CA PHE A 401 -12.92 11.43 2.63
C PHE A 401 -13.64 11.49 3.98
N GLU A 402 -12.89 11.49 5.09
CA GLU A 402 -13.42 11.63 6.44
C GLU A 402 -14.24 12.93 6.60
N PRO A 403 -15.25 12.94 7.48
CA PRO A 403 -16.04 14.14 7.74
C PRO A 403 -15.18 15.20 8.44
N GLU A 404 -15.46 16.47 8.16
CA GLU A 404 -14.84 17.59 8.85
C GLU A 404 -15.88 18.44 9.61
N GLY A 405 -15.49 18.96 10.78
CA GLY A 405 -16.38 19.76 11.64
C GLY A 405 -17.66 18.99 12.01
N ASP A 406 -18.81 19.61 11.73
CA ASP A 406 -20.13 19.06 12.04
C ASP A 406 -20.77 18.32 10.85
N GLU A 407 -19.98 17.95 9.83
CA GLU A 407 -20.49 17.17 8.70
C GLU A 407 -21.05 15.80 9.14
N PRO A 408 -22.13 15.31 8.49
CA PRO A 408 -22.57 13.93 8.66
C PRO A 408 -21.42 12.93 8.41
N PRO A 409 -21.34 11.82 9.15
CA PRO A 409 -20.20 10.90 9.06
C PRO A 409 -19.86 10.39 7.66
N ASN A 410 -20.85 10.28 6.77
CA ASN A 410 -20.71 9.78 5.40
C ASN A 410 -20.65 10.90 4.34
N ALA A 411 -20.64 12.19 4.71
CA ALA A 411 -20.76 13.30 3.76
C ALA A 411 -19.69 13.28 2.67
N GLY A 412 -18.41 13.13 3.04
CA GLY A 412 -17.32 13.06 2.06
C GLY A 412 -17.35 11.81 1.18
N ALA A 413 -17.71 10.66 1.75
CA ALA A 413 -17.89 9.43 0.98
C ALA A 413 -19.04 9.55 -0.03
N LEU A 414 -20.16 10.19 0.35
CA LEU A 414 -21.28 10.45 -0.55
C LEU A 414 -20.89 11.42 -1.66
N GLU A 415 -20.18 12.50 -1.35
CA GLU A 415 -19.68 13.45 -2.35
C GLU A 415 -18.80 12.75 -3.39
N GLN A 416 -17.89 11.88 -2.94
CA GLN A 416 -17.06 11.07 -3.82
C GLN A 416 -17.90 10.16 -4.72
N MET A 417 -18.81 9.38 -4.12
CA MET A 417 -19.59 8.40 -4.83
C MET A 417 -20.63 9.00 -5.77
N ASN A 418 -21.11 10.22 -5.50
CA ASN A 418 -22.00 10.94 -6.42
C ASN A 418 -21.35 11.25 -7.78
N GLN A 419 -20.02 11.34 -7.84
CA GLN A 419 -19.29 11.50 -9.11
C GLN A 419 -18.80 10.16 -9.68
N LEU A 420 -18.37 9.22 -8.82
CA LEU A 420 -17.89 7.91 -9.26
C LEU A 420 -19.00 6.99 -9.78
N LEU A 421 -20.20 7.03 -9.19
CA LEU A 421 -21.29 6.14 -9.59
C LEU A 421 -21.74 6.36 -11.05
N PRO A 422 -22.01 7.61 -11.51
CA PRO A 422 -22.33 7.83 -12.92
C PRO A 422 -21.23 7.34 -13.86
N TRP A 423 -19.95 7.60 -13.53
CA TRP A 423 -18.81 7.13 -14.30
C TRP A 423 -18.78 5.59 -14.42
N LEU A 424 -19.03 4.91 -13.29
CA LEU A 424 -19.07 3.45 -13.22
C LEU A 424 -20.26 2.87 -13.99
N GLN A 425 -21.47 3.43 -13.82
CA GLN A 425 -22.70 2.95 -14.45
C GLN A 425 -22.66 3.04 -15.98
N GLU A 426 -21.97 4.04 -16.52
CA GLU A 426 -21.74 4.18 -17.96
C GLU A 426 -20.92 3.01 -18.54
N ARG A 427 -19.97 2.46 -17.77
CA ARG A 427 -18.98 1.46 -18.22
C ARG A 427 -19.30 0.03 -17.79
N CYS A 428 -19.89 -0.11 -16.60
CA CYS A 428 -20.23 -1.37 -15.96
C CYS A 428 -21.63 -1.25 -15.34
N PRO A 429 -22.71 -1.35 -16.13
CA PRO A 429 -24.07 -1.30 -15.59
C PRO A 429 -24.33 -2.51 -14.66
N PRO A 430 -24.98 -2.30 -13.49
CA PRO A 430 -25.04 -3.26 -12.38
C PRO A 430 -25.80 -4.58 -12.65
#